data_AF-A0A925V4H3-F1
#
_entry.id   AF-A0A925V4H3-F1
#
_cell.length_a   1.000
_cell.length_b   1.000
_cell.length_c   1.000
_cell.angle_alpha   90.00
_cell.angle_beta   90.00
_cell.angle_gamma   90.00
#
_symmetry.space_group_name_H-M   'P 1'
#
loop_
_entity.id
_entity.type
_entity.pdbx_description
1 polymer ?
#
loop_
_entity_poly.entity_id
_entity_poly.type
_entity_poly.pdbx_seq_one_letter_code
_entity_poly.pdbx_strand_id
1 'polypeptide(L)' 'VGAAELGARLSGSQMVNDCVTTQWFRYGYGRTESPELDACSMAQLRERFSDGGFDIKELLVALTQTDAFLFRPAVEG' A
#
# COMPACT_ATOMS: atom_id res chain seq x y z
N VAL A 1 -24.43 -14.25 -6.41
CA VAL A 1 -23.14 -13.61 -6.10
C VAL A 1 -22.67 -14.11 -4.76
N GLY A 2 -21.54 -14.84 -4.73
CA GLY A 2 -20.85 -15.23 -3.50
C GLY A 2 -19.64 -14.34 -3.22
N ALA A 3 -19.04 -14.47 -2.03
CA ALA A 3 -17.89 -13.65 -1.62
C ALA A 3 -16.71 -13.71 -2.62
N ALA A 4 -16.39 -14.90 -3.13
CA ALA A 4 -15.31 -15.08 -4.10
C ALA A 4 -15.59 -14.38 -5.44
N GLU A 5 -16.83 -14.48 -5.94
CA GLU A 5 -17.23 -13.83 -7.20
C GLU A 5 -17.25 -12.30 -7.06
N LEU A 6 -17.69 -11.79 -5.92
CA LEU A 6 -17.60 -10.36 -5.61
C LEU A 6 -16.14 -9.90 -5.54
N GLY A 7 -15.28 -10.68 -4.87
CA GLY A 7 -13.84 -10.40 -4.79
C GLY A 7 -13.19 -10.27 -6.17
N ALA A 8 -13.48 -11.19 -7.09
CA ALA A 8 -12.98 -11.15 -8.46
C ALA A 8 -13.43 -9.91 -9.25
N ARG A 9 -14.64 -9.37 -8.96
CA ARG A 9 -15.10 -8.12 -9.56
C ARG A 9 -14.41 -6.91 -8.93
N LEU A 10 -14.21 -6.93 -7.62
CA LEU A 10 -13.60 -5.84 -6.87
C LEU A 10 -12.09 -5.70 -7.12
N SER A 11 -11.38 -6.77 -7.48
CA SER A 11 -9.94 -6.71 -7.78
C SER A 11 -9.59 -5.83 -8.99
N GLY A 12 -10.55 -5.59 -9.89
CA GLY A 12 -10.40 -4.65 -11.00
C GLY A 12 -10.69 -3.19 -10.63
N SER A 13 -11.10 -2.89 -9.39
CA SER A 13 -11.45 -1.54 -8.96
C SER A 13 -10.22 -0.79 -8.45
N GLN A 14 -9.87 0.32 -9.10
CA GLN A 14 -8.80 1.21 -8.63
C GLN A 14 -9.03 1.67 -7.19
N MET A 15 -10.27 2.03 -6.83
CA MET A 15 -10.63 2.42 -5.47
C MET A 15 -10.31 1.32 -4.45
N VAL A 16 -10.57 0.06 -4.79
CA VAL A 16 -10.26 -1.08 -3.91
C VAL A 16 -8.76 -1.27 -3.81
N ASN A 17 -8.02 -1.21 -4.92
CA ASN A 17 -6.58 -1.38 -4.94
C ASN A 17 -5.86 -0.26 -4.15
N ASP A 18 -6.32 0.98 -4.25
CA ASP A 18 -5.83 2.10 -3.44
C ASP A 18 -6.11 1.88 -1.95
N CYS A 19 -7.32 1.41 -1.60
CA CYS A 19 -7.66 1.09 -0.23
C CYS A 19 -6.80 -0.05 0.33
N VAL A 20 -6.63 -1.13 -0.43
CA VAL A 20 -5.77 -2.27 -0.08
C VAL A 20 -4.33 -1.82 0.15
N THR A 21 -3.79 -0.95 -0.72
CA THR A 21 -2.46 -0.38 -0.57
C THR A 21 -2.32 0.37 0.76
N THR A 22 -3.30 1.23 1.09
CA THR A 22 -3.33 1.95 2.38
C THR A 22 -3.42 0.99 3.57
N GLN A 23 -4.25 -0.05 3.51
CA GLN A 23 -4.36 -1.00 4.61
C GLN A 23 -3.06 -1.81 4.79
N TRP A 24 -2.38 -2.19 3.71
CA TRP A 24 -1.10 -2.87 3.78
C TRP A 24 0.03 -1.99 4.29
N PHE A 25 0.06 -0.71 3.92
CA PHE A 25 0.96 0.27 4.56
C PHE A 25 0.75 0.28 6.08
N ARG A 26 -0.51 0.43 6.50
CA ARG A 26 -0.87 0.53 7.92
C ARG A 26 -0.51 -0.71 8.72
N TYR A 27 -0.83 -1.87 8.16
CA TYR A 27 -0.55 -3.15 8.78
C TYR A 27 0.94 -3.45 8.78
N GLY A 28 1.63 -3.27 7.65
CA GLY A 28 3.04 -3.57 7.48
C GLY A 28 3.95 -2.71 8.34
N TYR A 29 3.64 -1.43 8.51
CA TYR A 29 4.43 -0.50 9.33
C TYR A 29 3.88 -0.29 10.74
N GLY A 30 2.72 -0.84 11.06
CA GLY A 30 2.10 -0.73 12.39
C GLY A 30 1.64 0.69 12.76
N ARG A 31 1.41 1.58 11.78
CA ARG A 31 0.99 2.98 11.99
C ARG A 31 0.16 3.51 10.84
N THR A 32 -0.60 4.58 11.05
CA THR A 32 -1.23 5.32 9.95
C THR A 32 -0.22 6.13 9.15
N GLU A 33 -0.53 6.34 7.88
CA GLU A 33 0.20 7.24 6.99
C GLU A 33 0.06 8.70 7.45
N SER A 34 1.17 9.43 7.44
CA SER A 34 1.20 10.88 7.54
C SER A 34 1.18 11.47 6.13
N PRO A 35 0.26 12.40 5.84
CA PRO A 35 0.24 13.10 4.56
C PRO A 35 1.56 13.81 4.23
N GLU A 36 2.27 14.30 5.25
CA GLU A 36 3.50 15.07 5.10
C GLU A 36 4.73 14.16 4.86
N LEU A 37 4.83 13.06 5.62
CA LEU A 37 6.00 12.17 5.58
C LEU A 37 5.87 11.06 4.53
N ASP A 38 4.66 10.57 4.28
CA ASP A 38 4.46 9.33 3.52
C ASP A 38 3.86 9.54 2.14
N ALA A 39 3.58 10.78 1.69
CA ALA A 39 2.98 11.02 0.39
C ALA A 39 3.75 10.35 -0.77
N CYS A 40 5.07 10.47 -0.78
CA CYS A 40 5.93 9.85 -1.79
C CYS A 40 5.95 8.31 -1.68
N SER A 41 6.05 7.78 -0.45
CA SER A 41 6.00 6.33 -0.20
C SER A 41 4.65 5.74 -0.65
N MET A 42 3.55 6.41 -0.36
CA MET A 42 2.21 6.00 -0.78
C MET A 42 2.02 6.08 -2.30
N ALA A 43 2.58 7.11 -2.97
CA ALA A 43 2.57 7.20 -4.42
C ALA A 43 3.35 6.04 -5.06
N GLN A 44 4.57 5.78 -4.57
CA GLN A 44 5.41 4.66 -5.02
C GLN A 44 4.70 3.32 -4.83
N LEU A 45 4.04 3.09 -3.69
CA LEU A 45 3.32 1.83 -3.45
C LEU A 45 2.17 1.61 -4.41
N ARG A 46 1.38 2.66 -4.70
CA ARG A 46 0.28 2.57 -5.67
C ARG A 46 0.79 2.29 -7.08
N GLU A 47 1.87 2.96 -7.49
CA GLU A 47 2.52 2.75 -8.79
C GLU A 47 3.04 1.31 -8.91
N ARG A 48 3.85 0.85 -7.94
CA ARG A 48 4.40 -0.51 -7.94
C ARG A 48 3.33 -1.59 -7.89
N PHE A 49 2.25 -1.38 -7.13
CA PHE A 49 1.16 -2.34 -7.07
C PHE A 49 0.41 -2.44 -8.40
N SER A 50 0.20 -1.32 -9.09
CA SER A 50 -0.38 -1.29 -10.43
C SER A 50 0.53 -1.97 -11.45
N ASP A 51 1.82 -1.64 -11.47
CA ASP A 51 2.80 -2.21 -12.41
C ASP A 51 2.98 -3.72 -12.20
N GLY A 52 2.89 -4.18 -10.95
CA GLY A 52 2.90 -5.59 -10.58
C GLY A 52 1.59 -6.33 -10.87
N GLY A 53 0.65 -5.73 -11.60
CA GLY A 53 -0.63 -6.35 -11.93
C GLY A 53 -1.54 -6.59 -10.74
N PHE A 54 -1.40 -5.78 -9.68
CA PHE A 54 -2.07 -5.92 -8.40
C PHE A 54 -1.78 -7.26 -7.68
N ASP A 55 -0.60 -7.85 -7.86
CA ASP A 55 -0.12 -8.97 -7.03
C ASP A 55 0.28 -8.48 -5.63
N ILE A 56 -0.36 -9.05 -4.60
CA ILE A 56 -0.07 -8.72 -3.20
C ILE A 56 1.40 -8.99 -2.84
N LYS A 57 2.05 -9.99 -3.45
CA LYS A 57 3.46 -10.27 -3.18
C LYS A 57 4.36 -9.12 -3.64
N GLU A 58 4.05 -8.53 -4.78
CA GLU A 58 4.78 -7.35 -5.29
C GLU A 58 4.56 -6.13 -4.37
N LEU A 59 3.33 -5.95 -3.86
CA LEU A 59 3.06 -4.90 -2.86
C LEU A 59 3.86 -5.11 -1.57
N LEU A 60 3.96 -6.35 -1.08
CA LEU A 60 4.75 -6.69 0.10
C LEU A 60 6.24 -6.39 -0.09
N VAL A 61 6.78 -6.70 -1.28
CA VAL A 61 8.16 -6.33 -1.65
C VAL A 61 8.30 -4.81 -1.71
N ALA A 62 7.37 -4.12 -2.37
CA ALA A 62 7.40 -2.67 -2.52
C ALA A 62 7.41 -1.92 -1.18
N LEU A 63 6.69 -2.42 -0.16
CA LEU A 63 6.75 -1.87 1.21
C LEU A 63 8.21 -1.78 1.72
N THR A 64 8.98 -2.85 1.56
CA THR A 64 10.39 -2.87 2.01
C THR A 64 11.32 -1.91 1.26
N GLN A 65 10.86 -1.31 0.16
CA GLN A 65 11.64 -0.43 -0.72
C GLN A 65 11.20 1.04 -0.63
N THR A 66 10.36 1.38 0.35
CA THR A 66 9.97 2.77 0.61
C THR A 66 10.85 3.43 1.66
N ASP A 67 10.94 4.75 1.63
CA ASP A 67 11.62 5.54 2.67
C ASP A 67 10.99 5.31 4.05
N ALA A 68 9.68 5.08 4.11
CA ALA A 68 8.96 4.77 5.34
C ALA A 68 9.43 3.46 6.02
N PHE A 69 10.02 2.53 5.25
CA PHE A 69 10.67 1.33 5.78
C PHE A 69 12.16 1.56 6.10
N LEU A 70 12.87 2.25 5.21
CA LEU A 70 14.32 2.42 5.31
C LEU A 70 14.74 3.37 6.43
N PHE A 71 13.93 4.36 6.75
CA PHE A 71 14.27 5.41 7.70
C PHE A 71 13.32 5.41 8.90
N ARG A 72 13.89 5.67 10.09
CA ARG A 72 13.09 6.01 11.26
C ARG A 72 12.71 7.48 11.15
N PRO A 73 11.43 7.85 11.37
CA PRO A 73 11.05 9.25 11.52
C PRO A 73 11.95 9.90 12.58
N ALA A 74 12.45 11.10 12.29
CA ALA A 74 13.17 11.86 13.31
C ALA A 74 12.23 12.09 14.50
N VAL A 75 12.73 11.86 15.71
CA VAL A 75 11.99 12.25 16.91
C VAL A 75 12.07 13.77 16.97
N GLU A 76 10.95 14.45 16.74
CA GLU A 76 10.86 15.89 17.05
C GLU A 76 10.88 16.03 18.58
N GLY A 77 11.90 16.74 19.10
CA GLY A 77 12.09 17.01 20.51
C GLY A 77 11.46 18.33 20.95
#